data_AF-A0A962WMJ3-F1
#
_entry.id   AF-A0A962WMJ3-F1
#
_cell.length_a   1.000
_cell.length_b   1.000
_cell.length_c   1.000
_cell.angle_alpha   90.00
_cell.angle_beta   90.00
_cell.angle_gamma   90.00
#
_symmetry.space_group_name_H-M   'P 1'
#
loop_
_entity.id
_entity.type
_entity.pdbx_description
1 polymer ?
#
loop_
_entity_poly.entity_id
_entity_poly.type
_entity_poly.pdbx_seq_one_letter_code
_entity_poly.pdbx_strand_id
1 'polypeptide(L)'
;MHFLVSAKINKPRSVSNKDFYGVWQRESVAGREIEKSGAPIFKVAGEYEIVFIAEVEKPADLDDALHALPIWKEGYQDMVDITVKALVPYGEWGKKLDELSAG
;
A
#
# COMPACT_ATOMS: atom_id res chain seq x y z
N MET A 1 7.69 12.35 0.29
CA MET A 1 6.58 12.20 1.25
C MET A 1 6.36 10.73 1.52
N HIS A 2 5.86 10.38 2.71
CA HIS A 2 5.64 8.99 3.11
C HIS A 2 4.16 8.73 3.34
N PHE A 3 3.66 7.60 2.85
CA PHE A 3 2.29 7.17 3.06
C PHE A 3 2.26 5.74 3.58
N LEU A 4 1.49 5.49 4.64
CA LEU A 4 1.12 4.14 5.01
C LEU A 4 -0.04 3.72 4.12
N VAL A 5 0.14 2.64 3.37
CA VAL A 5 -0.90 2.04 2.54
C VAL A 5 -1.26 0.69 3.12
N SER A 6 -2.54 0.49 3.40
CA SER A 6 -3.14 -0.81 3.70
C SER A 6 -4.07 -1.15 2.55
N ALA A 7 -3.86 -2.32 1.94
CA ALA A 7 -4.67 -2.83 0.84
C ALA A 7 -5.28 -4.16 1.28
N LYS A 8 -6.57 -4.11 1.63
CA LYS A 8 -7.35 -5.28 2.02
C LYS A 8 -8.01 -5.88 0.80
N ILE A 9 -7.71 -7.14 0.51
CA ILE A 9 -8.16 -7.85 -0.68
C ILE A 9 -9.39 -8.69 -0.33
N ASN A 10 -10.50 -8.39 -0.97
CA ASN A 10 -11.76 -9.10 -0.86
C ASN A 10 -11.92 -10.03 -2.04
N LYS A 11 -12.19 -11.31 -1.77
CA LYS A 11 -12.56 -12.28 -2.80
C LYS A 11 -14.07 -12.21 -3.06
N PRO A 12 -14.54 -11.78 -4.25
CA PRO A 12 -15.96 -11.85 -4.56
C PRO A 12 -16.43 -13.30 -4.68
N ARG A 13 -17.66 -13.60 -4.25
CA ARG A 13 -18.22 -14.97 -4.33
C ARG A 13 -18.32 -15.49 -5.76
N SER A 14 -18.45 -14.60 -6.74
CA SER A 14 -18.53 -14.91 -8.18
C SER A 14 -17.16 -15.27 -8.79
N VAL A 15 -16.05 -14.96 -8.13
CA VAL A 15 -14.70 -15.15 -8.68
C VAL A 15 -14.14 -16.50 -8.22
N SER A 16 -13.66 -17.30 -9.17
CA SER A 16 -13.06 -18.60 -8.88
C SER A 16 -11.79 -18.47 -8.04
N ASN A 17 -11.37 -19.54 -7.35
CA ASN A 17 -10.07 -19.53 -6.65
C ASN A 17 -8.90 -19.36 -7.61
N LYS A 18 -8.99 -19.96 -8.80
CA LYS A 18 -7.96 -19.85 -9.83
C LYS A 18 -7.74 -18.39 -10.24
N ASP A 19 -8.83 -17.67 -10.50
CA ASP A 19 -8.74 -16.27 -10.94
C ASP A 19 -8.30 -15.37 -9.79
N PHE A 20 -8.89 -15.54 -8.60
CA PHE A 20 -8.54 -14.76 -7.41
C PHE A 20 -7.05 -14.88 -7.06
N TYR A 21 -6.54 -16.10 -6.90
CA TYR A 21 -5.13 -16.30 -6.57
C TYR A 21 -4.21 -16.02 -7.75
N GLY A 22 -4.69 -16.11 -8.99
CA GLY A 22 -3.93 -15.73 -10.18
C GLY A 22 -3.60 -14.23 -10.21
N VAL A 23 -4.58 -13.38 -9.90
CA VAL A 23 -4.35 -11.93 -9.76
C VAL A 23 -3.39 -11.66 -8.59
N TRP A 24 -3.64 -12.27 -7.44
CA TRP A 24 -2.79 -12.05 -6.26
C TRP A 24 -1.36 -12.58 -6.46
N GLN A 25 -1.17 -13.63 -7.26
CA GLN A 25 0.15 -14.10 -7.63
C GLN A 25 0.90 -13.05 -8.47
N ARG A 26 0.23 -12.40 -9.44
CA ARG A 26 0.84 -11.31 -10.22
C ARG A 26 1.16 -10.10 -9.35
N GLU A 27 0.27 -9.74 -8.44
CA GLU A 27 0.54 -8.71 -7.41
C GLU A 27 1.79 -9.06 -6.59
N SER A 28 1.94 -10.33 -6.18
CA SER A 28 3.10 -10.76 -5.40
C SER A 28 4.42 -10.61 -6.16
N VAL A 29 4.40 -10.66 -7.50
CA VAL A 29 5.59 -10.41 -8.31
C VAL A 29 5.95 -8.92 -8.24
N ALA A 30 4.98 -8.01 -8.42
CA ALA A 30 5.21 -6.58 -8.28
C ALA A 30 5.67 -6.20 -6.86
N GLY A 31 5.02 -6.76 -5.83
CA GLY A 31 5.38 -6.53 -4.43
C GLY A 31 6.79 -7.00 -4.07
N ARG A 32 7.27 -8.12 -4.65
CA ARG A 32 8.64 -8.60 -4.45
C ARG A 32 9.69 -7.70 -5.09
N GLU A 33 9.40 -7.05 -6.21
CA GLU A 33 10.33 -6.09 -6.80
C GLU A 33 10.44 -4.81 -5.94
N ILE A 34 9.32 -4.39 -5.33
CA ILE A 34 9.31 -3.30 -4.35
C ILE A 34 10.10 -3.68 -3.08
N GLU A 35 9.92 -4.90 -2.57
CA GLU A 35 10.68 -5.39 -1.43
C GLU A 35 12.20 -5.39 -1.71
N LYS A 36 12.62 -5.81 -2.90
CA LYS A 36 14.03 -5.80 -3.33
C LYS A 36 14.62 -4.39 -3.42
N SER A 37 13.81 -3.36 -3.64
CA SER A 37 14.28 -1.97 -3.63
C SER A 37 14.50 -1.43 -2.21
N GLY A 38 14.26 -2.24 -1.17
CA GLY A 38 14.42 -1.87 0.23
C GLY A 38 13.20 -1.20 0.84
N ALA A 39 12.09 -1.11 0.10
CA ALA A 39 10.85 -0.53 0.63
C ALA A 39 10.17 -1.54 1.59
N PRO A 40 9.69 -1.08 2.75
CA PRO A 40 9.04 -1.95 3.72
C PRO A 40 7.64 -2.32 3.23
N ILE A 41 7.45 -3.60 2.89
CA ILE A 41 6.19 -4.21 2.48
C ILE A 41 5.97 -5.52 3.25
N PHE A 42 4.74 -5.73 3.71
CA PHE A 42 4.40 -6.85 4.57
C PHE A 42 3.04 -7.43 4.21
N LYS A 43 2.92 -8.75 4.31
CA LYS A 43 1.63 -9.45 4.32
C LYS A 43 1.14 -9.57 5.76
N VAL A 44 -0.09 -9.14 6.04
CA VAL A 44 -0.70 -9.24 7.38
C VAL A 44 -1.05 -10.70 7.66
N ALA A 45 -0.46 -11.31 8.70
CA ALA A 45 -0.68 -12.72 9.03
C ALA A 45 -2.17 -13.01 9.28
N GLY A 46 -2.67 -14.15 8.77
CA GLY A 46 -4.09 -14.53 8.90
C GLY A 46 -5.09 -13.78 8.00
N GLU A 47 -4.70 -12.65 7.41
CA GLU A 47 -5.60 -11.80 6.63
C GLU A 47 -5.24 -11.74 5.14
N TYR A 48 -6.20 -11.37 4.30
CA TYR A 48 -5.96 -11.00 2.90
C TYR A 48 -5.65 -9.50 2.84
N GLU A 49 -4.53 -9.12 3.42
CA GLU A 49 -4.12 -7.71 3.50
C GLU A 49 -2.60 -7.58 3.32
N ILE A 50 -2.23 -6.52 2.60
CA ILE A 50 -0.84 -6.07 2.43
C ILE A 50 -0.73 -4.67 3.05
N VAL A 51 0.36 -4.43 3.77
CA VAL A 51 0.70 -3.13 4.34
C VAL A 51 2.09 -2.72 3.88
N PHE A 52 2.25 -1.49 3.41
CA PHE A 52 3.55 -0.96 2.97
C PHE A 52 3.67 0.54 3.19
N ILE A 53 4.90 1.04 3.19
CA ILE A 53 5.18 2.48 3.14
C ILE A 53 5.52 2.86 1.71
N ALA A 54 4.72 3.75 1.12
CA ALA A 54 4.99 4.34 -0.17
C ALA A 54 5.76 5.65 0.00
N GLU A 55 6.86 5.79 -0.73
CA GLU A 55 7.63 7.03 -0.80
C GLU A 55 7.45 7.66 -2.19
N VAL A 56 6.90 8.87 -2.21
CA VAL A 56 6.57 9.60 -3.45
C VAL A 56 6.99 11.06 -3.36
N GLU A 57 7.26 11.68 -4.51
CA GLU A 57 7.67 13.09 -4.58
C GLU A 57 6.48 14.03 -4.45
N LYS A 58 5.40 13.76 -5.18
CA LYS A 58 4.11 14.49 -5.12
C LYS A 58 2.94 13.53 -4.87
N PRO A 59 1.80 13.98 -4.31
CA PRO A 59 0.69 13.09 -3.97
C PRO A 59 0.13 12.34 -5.20
N ALA A 60 0.15 12.99 -6.37
CA ALA A 60 -0.30 12.39 -7.62
C ALA A 60 0.51 11.16 -8.06
N ASP A 61 1.79 11.05 -7.66
CA ASP A 61 2.60 9.88 -8.00
C ASP A 61 2.11 8.62 -7.27
N LEU A 62 1.40 8.78 -6.15
CA LEU A 62 0.80 7.64 -5.44
C LEU A 62 -0.33 7.02 -6.27
N ASP A 63 -1.17 7.85 -6.89
CA ASP A 63 -2.24 7.38 -7.76
C ASP A 63 -1.65 6.64 -8.97
N ASP A 64 -0.61 7.21 -9.61
CA ASP A 64 0.08 6.57 -10.73
C ASP A 64 0.69 5.22 -10.33
N ALA A 65 1.30 5.14 -9.14
CA ALA A 65 1.88 3.90 -8.62
C ALA A 65 0.80 2.84 -8.33
N LEU A 66 -0.33 3.21 -7.73
CA LEU A 66 -1.44 2.29 -7.48
C LEU A 66 -2.07 1.80 -8.78
N HIS A 67 -2.29 2.68 -9.76
CA HIS A 67 -2.81 2.30 -11.08
C HIS A 67 -1.84 1.44 -11.89
N ALA A 68 -0.55 1.42 -11.53
CA ALA A 68 0.43 0.54 -12.16
C ALA A 68 0.32 -0.92 -11.70
N LEU A 69 -0.34 -1.20 -10.57
CA LEU A 69 -0.49 -2.54 -10.01
C LEU A 69 -1.44 -3.41 -10.86
N PRO A 70 -1.18 -4.72 -11.01
CA PRO A 70 -2.02 -5.65 -11.76
C PRO A 70 -3.53 -5.57 -11.47
N ILE A 71 -3.94 -5.43 -10.21
CA ILE A 71 -5.33 -5.44 -9.76
C ILE A 71 -6.09 -4.19 -10.26
N TRP A 72 -5.40 -3.05 -10.44
CA TRP A 72 -5.95 -1.87 -11.13
C TRP A 72 -5.92 -2.05 -12.65
N LYS A 73 -4.77 -2.44 -13.21
CA LYS A 73 -4.60 -2.59 -14.68
C LYS A 73 -5.58 -3.60 -15.30
N GLU A 74 -5.91 -4.64 -14.56
CA GLU A 74 -6.78 -5.72 -15.02
C GLU A 74 -8.26 -5.51 -14.66
N GLY A 75 -8.61 -4.36 -14.06
CA GLY A 75 -10.00 -3.99 -13.78
C GLY A 75 -10.60 -4.67 -12.54
N TYR A 76 -9.77 -5.16 -11.62
CA TYR A 76 -10.18 -5.82 -10.38
C TYR A 76 -10.20 -4.85 -9.17
N GLN A 77 -10.25 -3.53 -9.40
CA GLN A 77 -10.24 -2.54 -8.31
C GLN A 77 -11.33 -2.76 -7.24
N ASP A 78 -12.48 -3.33 -7.62
CA ASP A 78 -13.58 -3.63 -6.68
C ASP A 78 -13.24 -4.78 -5.71
N MET A 79 -12.13 -5.48 -5.93
CA MET A 79 -11.62 -6.55 -5.06
C MET A 79 -10.70 -6.03 -3.96
N VAL A 80 -10.46 -4.71 -3.86
CA VAL A 80 -9.51 -4.17 -2.90
C VAL A 80 -10.03 -2.90 -2.24
N ASP A 81 -10.01 -2.90 -0.91
CA ASP A 81 -10.24 -1.72 -0.10
C ASP A 81 -8.89 -1.13 0.29
N ILE A 82 -8.58 0.06 -0.22
CA ILE A 82 -7.36 0.79 0.16
C ILE A 82 -7.65 1.81 1.25
N THR A 83 -6.78 1.83 2.25
CA THR A 83 -6.60 2.97 3.16
C THR A 83 -5.22 3.58 2.95
N VAL A 84 -5.19 4.90 2.74
CA VAL A 84 -3.95 5.69 2.65
C VAL A 84 -3.90 6.66 3.83
N LYS A 85 -2.75 6.71 4.51
CA LYS A 85 -2.48 7.70 5.56
C LYS A 85 -1.18 8.41 5.27
N ALA A 86 -1.22 9.74 5.14
CA ALA A 86 -0.02 10.55 5.06
C ALA A 86 0.76 10.44 6.38
N LEU A 87 2.06 10.23 6.28
CA LEU A 87 2.96 10.11 7.43
C LEU A 87 3.92 11.30 7.45
N VAL A 88 4.17 11.79 8.66
CA VAL A 88 5.20 12.78 8.93
C VAL A 88 6.34 12.07 9.69
N PRO A 89 7.61 12.27 9.29
CA PRO A 89 8.74 11.72 10.04
C PRO A 89 8.67 12.13 11.51
N TYR A 90 8.84 11.18 12.41
CA TYR A 90 8.68 11.44 13.85
C TYR A 90 9.64 12.53 14.38
N GLY A 91 10.82 12.67 13.78
CA GLY A 91 11.76 13.74 14.12
C GLY A 91 11.24 15.15 13.84
N GLU A 92 10.41 15.35 12.81
CA GLU A 92 9.77 16.64 12.55
C GLU A 92 8.71 16.95 13.61
N TRP A 93 7.92 15.94 13.99
CA TRP A 93 6.99 16.07 15.10
C TRP A 93 7.71 16.37 16.42
N GLY A 94 8.85 15.71 16.68
CA GLY A 94 9.69 15.98 17.85
C GLY A 94 10.12 17.45 17.94
N LYS A 95 10.63 18.02 16.84
CA LYS A 95 10.96 19.46 16.78
C LYS A 95 9.75 20.34 17.08
N LYS A 96 8.57 19.96 16.56
CA LYS A 96 7.35 20.71 16.82
C LYS A 96 6.94 20.65 18.29
N LEU A 97 7.12 19.49 18.93
CA LEU A 97 6.89 19.33 20.37
C LEU A 97 7.84 20.20 21.19
N ASP A 98 9.12 20.31 20.81
CA ASP A 98 10.07 21.18 21.49
C ASP A 98 9.58 22.64 21.49
N GLU A 99 9.13 23.15 20.32
CA GLU A 99 8.53 24.48 20.21
C GLU A 99 7.28 24.65 21.09
N LEU A 100 6.34 23.70 21.02
CA LEU A 100 5.08 23.76 21.76
C LEU A 100 5.28 23.68 23.27
N SER A 101 6.31 22.95 23.72
CA SER A 101 6.64 22.81 25.13
C SER A 101 7.34 24.04 25.71
N ALA A 102 7.85 24.94 24.87
CA ALA A 102 8.55 26.15 25.29
C ALA A 102 7.61 27.31 25.71
N GLY A 103 6.30 27.21 25.43
CA GLY A 103 5.29 28.23 25.75
C GLY A 103 5.01 29.17 24.59
#